data_AF-A0A6N9UBX6-F1
#
_entry.id   AF-A0A6N9UBX6-F1
#
_cell.length_a   1.000
_cell.length_b   1.000
_cell.length_c   1.000
_cell.angle_alpha   90.00
_cell.angle_beta   90.00
_cell.angle_gamma   90.00
#
_symmetry.space_group_name_H-M   'P 1'
#
loop_
_entity.id
_entity.type
_entity.pdbx_description
1 polymer ?
#
loop_
_entity_poly.entity_id
_entity_poly.type
_entity_poly.pdbx_seq_one_letter_code
_entity_poly.pdbx_strand_id
1 'polypeptide(L)'
;MTDSAVAELCRLTGRAPAVSIDLAVPSDVPVADLLPTLLRYVGEEAEESGLDHAGWVLQQLGDAPLDEEATLAQAGLTDGAVLHLRPHTEALPEARLDDLVDGIADTAGRRLHNWSPDAARLFLVGAAGAAVVAALLLLFWPGTPGASRALCAAVAGLLL
;
A
#
# COMPACT_ATOMS: atom_id res chain seq x y z
N MET A 1 35.08 -34.65 -13.92
CA MET A 1 35.01 -34.08 -12.56
C MET A 1 34.29 -32.75 -12.70
N THR A 2 32.99 -32.79 -12.98
CA THR A 2 32.12 -31.61 -13.00
C THR A 2 31.41 -31.60 -11.67
N ASP A 3 31.85 -30.67 -10.84
CA ASP A 3 31.32 -30.39 -9.53
C ASP A 3 29.89 -29.90 -9.70
N SER A 4 28.91 -30.79 -9.55
CA SER A 4 27.54 -30.38 -9.27
C SER A 4 27.55 -29.86 -7.83
N ALA A 5 28.07 -28.64 -7.66
CA ALA A 5 27.60 -27.78 -6.57
C ALA A 5 26.07 -27.82 -6.68
N VAL A 6 25.40 -28.19 -5.59
CA VAL A 6 23.95 -28.33 -5.54
C VAL A 6 23.37 -26.95 -5.87
N ALA A 7 23.06 -26.70 -7.14
CA ALA A 7 22.50 -25.44 -7.55
C ALA A 7 21.13 -25.36 -6.89
N GLU A 8 20.97 -24.39 -5.98
CA GLU A 8 19.71 -24.23 -5.25
C GLU A 8 18.61 -23.98 -6.27
N LEU A 9 17.61 -24.87 -6.26
CA LEU A 9 16.51 -24.84 -7.20
C LEU A 9 15.49 -23.81 -6.74
N CYS A 10 15.03 -22.97 -7.67
CA CYS A 10 14.02 -21.95 -7.43
C CYS A 10 12.79 -22.26 -8.31
N ARG A 11 11.61 -22.39 -7.72
CA ARG A 11 10.33 -22.41 -8.46
C ARG A 11 9.94 -20.99 -8.76
N LEU A 12 9.73 -20.71 -10.03
CA LEU A 12 9.29 -19.43 -10.55
C LEU A 12 7.97 -19.63 -11.29
N THR A 13 7.07 -18.68 -11.15
CA THR A 13 5.84 -18.62 -11.95
C THR A 13 5.99 -17.52 -12.99
N GLY A 14 6.11 -17.88 -14.27
CA GLY A 14 6.04 -16.95 -15.39
C GLY A 14 4.59 -16.71 -15.81
N ARG A 15 4.14 -15.45 -15.79
CA ARG A 15 2.82 -15.03 -16.28
C ARG A 15 2.95 -14.25 -17.58
N ALA A 16 2.37 -14.80 -18.63
CA ALA A 16 2.09 -14.12 -19.88
C ALA A 16 0.60 -13.71 -19.94
N PRO A 17 0.19 -12.85 -20.89
CA PRO A 17 -1.21 -12.41 -20.99
C PRO A 17 -2.22 -13.54 -21.13
N ALA A 18 -1.86 -14.63 -21.82
CA ALA A 18 -2.75 -15.75 -22.11
C ALA A 18 -2.48 -17.01 -21.26
N VAL A 19 -1.29 -17.13 -20.64
CA VAL A 19 -0.86 -18.37 -19.97
C VAL A 19 -0.01 -18.08 -18.73
N SER A 20 -0.10 -18.96 -17.75
CA SER A 20 0.81 -19.00 -16.60
C SER A 20 1.55 -20.33 -16.62
N ILE A 21 2.85 -20.29 -16.37
CA ILE A 21 3.72 -21.47 -16.33
C ILE A 21 4.58 -21.46 -15.07
N ASP A 22 4.74 -22.61 -14.45
CA ASP A 22 5.64 -22.80 -13.32
C ASP A 22 6.88 -23.57 -13.78
N LEU A 23 8.07 -23.03 -13.49
CA LEU A 23 9.35 -23.65 -13.82
C LEU A 23 10.19 -23.77 -12.56
N ALA A 24 10.87 -24.91 -12.42
CA ALA A 24 11.89 -25.09 -11.41
C ALA A 24 13.25 -24.99 -12.09
N VAL A 25 13.99 -23.93 -11.79
CA VAL A 25 15.25 -23.59 -12.46
C VAL A 25 16.37 -23.37 -11.43
N PRO A 26 17.63 -23.69 -11.75
CA PRO A 26 18.75 -23.38 -10.88
C PRO A 26 18.91 -21.86 -10.68
N SER A 27 19.13 -21.43 -9.44
CA SER A 27 19.23 -20.02 -9.06
C SER A 27 20.43 -19.26 -9.64
N ASP A 28 21.41 -19.97 -10.18
CA ASP A 28 22.61 -19.45 -10.84
C ASP A 28 22.43 -19.23 -12.35
N VAL A 29 21.26 -19.54 -12.91
CA VAL A 29 20.96 -19.30 -14.34
C VAL A 29 20.72 -17.80 -14.60
N PRO A 30 21.28 -17.22 -15.68
CA PRO A 30 20.97 -15.86 -16.13
C PRO A 30 19.49 -15.69 -16.55
N VAL A 31 18.93 -14.50 -16.33
CA VAL A 31 17.55 -14.19 -16.75
C VAL A 31 17.39 -14.32 -18.27
N ALA A 32 18.40 -13.95 -19.06
CA ALA A 32 18.41 -14.08 -20.52
C ALA A 32 18.13 -15.51 -21.00
N ASP A 33 18.58 -16.53 -20.26
CA ASP A 33 18.42 -17.94 -20.66
C ASP A 33 16.99 -18.47 -20.39
N LEU A 34 16.26 -17.81 -19.48
CA LEU A 34 14.87 -18.17 -19.19
C LEU A 34 13.90 -17.66 -20.26
N LEU A 35 14.20 -16.50 -20.87
CA LEU A 35 13.28 -15.81 -21.78
C LEU A 35 12.88 -16.66 -23.00
N PRO A 36 13.80 -17.30 -23.75
CA PRO A 36 13.43 -18.17 -24.88
C PRO A 36 12.65 -19.41 -24.44
N THR A 37 12.89 -19.89 -23.21
CA THR A 37 12.16 -21.04 -22.67
C THR A 37 10.72 -20.65 -22.39
N LEU A 38 10.50 -19.51 -21.73
CA LEU A 38 9.17 -18.98 -21.45
C LEU A 38 8.39 -18.67 -22.71
N LEU A 39 9.00 -18.00 -23.70
CA LEU A 39 8.34 -17.64 -24.96
C LEU A 39 7.78 -18.86 -25.71
N ARG A 40 8.54 -19.95 -25.74
CA ARG A 40 8.12 -21.22 -26.36
C ARG A 40 6.84 -21.81 -25.76
N TYR A 41 6.57 -21.54 -24.48
CA TYR A 41 5.35 -21.99 -23.81
C TYR A 41 4.17 -21.03 -24.00
N VAL A 42 4.42 -19.79 -24.41
CA VAL A 42 3.38 -18.80 -24.69
C VAL A 42 2.78 -18.98 -26.08
N GLY A 43 3.57 -19.48 -27.03
CA GLY A 43 3.15 -19.82 -28.40
C GLY A 43 3.91 -19.05 -29.48
N GLU A 44 3.85 -19.54 -30.73
CA GLU A 44 4.59 -18.98 -31.87
C GLU A 44 4.20 -17.51 -32.16
N GLU A 45 2.95 -17.10 -31.90
CA GLU A 45 2.53 -15.70 -32.06
C GLU A 45 3.28 -14.73 -31.12
N ALA A 46 3.73 -15.19 -29.94
CA ALA A 46 4.53 -14.37 -29.03
C ALA A 46 5.98 -14.21 -29.51
N GLU A 47 6.52 -15.23 -30.18
CA GLU A 47 7.86 -15.17 -30.77
C GLU A 47 7.89 -14.23 -31.98
N GLU A 48 6.87 -14.28 -32.86
CA GLU A 48 6.77 -13.39 -34.03
C GLU A 48 6.52 -11.93 -33.66
N SER A 49 5.69 -11.68 -32.64
CA SER A 49 5.41 -10.32 -32.16
C SER A 49 6.58 -9.64 -31.44
N GLY A 50 7.64 -10.37 -31.08
CA GLY A 50 8.83 -9.80 -30.44
C GLY A 50 9.53 -8.72 -31.30
N LEU A 51 9.42 -8.81 -32.62
CA LEU A 51 9.98 -7.83 -33.56
C LEU A 51 9.24 -6.49 -33.55
N ASP A 52 7.93 -6.52 -33.33
CA ASP A 52 7.08 -5.33 -33.33
C ASP A 52 7.13 -4.55 -32.01
N HIS A 53 7.52 -5.21 -30.91
CA HIS A 53 7.48 -4.64 -29.56
C HIS A 53 8.86 -4.36 -28.94
N ALA A 54 9.92 -4.30 -29.77
CA ALA A 54 11.30 -4.11 -29.33
C ALA A 54 11.80 -5.20 -28.33
N GLY A 55 11.25 -6.41 -28.42
CA GLY A 55 11.59 -7.54 -27.56
C GLY A 55 10.68 -7.72 -26.35
N TRP A 56 11.05 -8.69 -25.51
CA TRP A 56 10.30 -9.11 -24.34
C TRP A 56 11.13 -8.89 -23.09
N VAL A 57 10.48 -8.51 -22.00
CA VAL A 57 11.11 -8.33 -20.69
C VAL A 57 10.43 -9.20 -19.64
N LEU A 58 11.23 -9.63 -18.66
CA LEU A 58 10.76 -10.25 -17.43
C LEU A 58 10.85 -9.23 -16.31
N GLN A 59 9.77 -9.06 -15.56
CA GLN A 59 9.74 -8.12 -14.44
C GLN A 59 8.88 -8.67 -13.29
N GLN A 60 9.22 -8.32 -12.05
CA GLN A 60 8.32 -8.53 -10.91
C GLN A 60 7.24 -7.44 -10.88
N LEU A 61 6.12 -7.73 -10.23
CA LEU A 61 5.02 -6.77 -10.15
C LEU A 61 5.42 -5.58 -9.29
N GLY A 62 5.56 -4.41 -9.93
CA GLY A 62 5.93 -3.17 -9.25
C GLY A 62 7.43 -2.89 -9.24
N ASP A 63 8.25 -3.75 -9.84
CA ASP A 63 9.68 -3.51 -10.02
C ASP A 63 9.99 -3.21 -11.48
N ALA A 64 11.18 -2.65 -11.72
CA ALA A 64 11.72 -2.49 -13.07
C ALA A 64 11.97 -3.85 -13.74
N PRO A 65 12.08 -3.87 -15.09
CA PRO A 65 12.57 -5.04 -15.81
C PRO A 65 13.86 -5.60 -15.20
N LEU A 66 13.91 -6.92 -15.07
CA LEU A 66 15.07 -7.65 -14.61
C LEU A 66 16.24 -7.46 -15.59
N ASP A 67 17.44 -7.34 -15.05
CA ASP A 67 18.66 -7.35 -15.84
C ASP A 67 18.87 -8.75 -16.45
N GLU A 68 18.98 -8.80 -17.78
CA GLU A 68 19.14 -10.03 -18.54
C GLU A 68 20.47 -10.73 -18.24
N GLU A 69 21.52 -9.97 -17.87
CA GLU A 69 22.85 -10.49 -17.54
C GLU A 69 22.94 -11.00 -16.10
N ALA A 70 22.00 -10.63 -15.23
CA ALA A 70 21.98 -11.05 -13.84
C ALA A 70 21.47 -12.49 -13.70
N THR A 71 22.04 -13.24 -12.76
CA THR A 71 21.48 -14.54 -12.35
C THR A 71 20.23 -14.35 -11.50
N LEU A 72 19.38 -15.37 -11.40
CA LEU A 72 18.16 -15.30 -10.57
C LEU A 72 18.47 -14.94 -9.12
N ALA A 73 19.56 -15.47 -8.57
CA ALA A 73 20.03 -15.13 -7.23
C ALA A 73 20.46 -13.66 -7.12
N GLN A 74 21.16 -13.12 -8.13
CA GLN A 74 21.57 -11.70 -8.15
C GLN A 74 20.39 -10.75 -8.32
N ALA A 75 19.38 -11.18 -9.08
CA ALA A 75 18.10 -10.51 -9.23
C ALA A 75 17.20 -10.59 -7.97
N GLY A 76 17.62 -11.30 -6.92
CA GLY A 76 16.86 -11.45 -5.68
C GLY A 76 15.62 -12.33 -5.81
N LEU A 77 15.53 -13.16 -6.85
CA LEU A 77 14.40 -14.06 -7.07
C LEU A 77 14.51 -15.27 -6.15
N THR A 78 13.46 -15.48 -5.34
CA THR A 78 13.34 -16.59 -4.40
C THR A 78 12.29 -17.60 -4.84
N ASP A 79 12.28 -18.77 -4.22
CA ASP A 79 11.28 -19.81 -4.46
C ASP A 79 9.85 -19.24 -4.30
N GLY A 80 9.01 -19.45 -5.31
CA GLY A 80 7.66 -18.90 -5.42
C GLY A 80 7.55 -17.51 -6.05
N ALA A 81 8.65 -16.91 -6.54
CA ALA A 81 8.60 -15.61 -7.20
C ALA A 81 7.76 -15.66 -8.50
N VAL A 82 6.97 -14.60 -8.71
CA VAL A 82 6.12 -14.44 -9.90
C VAL A 82 6.74 -13.42 -10.82
N LEU A 83 7.02 -13.82 -12.05
CA LEU A 83 7.58 -12.99 -13.11
C LEU A 83 6.51 -12.72 -14.16
N HIS A 84 6.41 -11.48 -14.61
CA HIS A 84 5.53 -11.08 -15.69
C HIS A 84 6.34 -10.96 -16.99
N LEU A 85 5.95 -11.74 -18.00
CA LEU A 85 6.46 -11.63 -19.35
C LEU A 85 5.65 -10.58 -20.10
N ARG A 86 6.32 -9.49 -20.50
CA ARG A 86 5.68 -8.32 -21.10
C ARG A 86 6.48 -7.83 -22.31
N PRO A 87 5.82 -7.26 -23.33
CA PRO A 87 6.54 -6.56 -24.39
C PRO A 87 7.29 -5.36 -23.80
N HIS A 88 8.48 -5.04 -24.32
CA HIS A 88 9.33 -3.98 -23.78
C HIS A 88 8.61 -2.61 -23.76
N THR A 89 7.79 -2.34 -24.78
CA THR A 89 6.96 -1.13 -24.87
C THR A 89 5.86 -1.03 -23.79
N GLU A 90 5.55 -2.13 -23.12
CA GLU A 90 4.51 -2.23 -22.08
C GLU A 90 5.07 -2.64 -20.71
N ALA A 91 6.38 -2.41 -20.50
CA ALA A 91 7.03 -2.58 -19.21
C ALA A 91 6.29 -1.78 -18.13
N LEU A 92 6.16 -2.37 -16.94
CA LEU A 92 5.44 -1.72 -15.84
C LEU A 92 6.34 -0.65 -15.24
N PRO A 93 5.80 0.53 -14.88
CA PRO A 93 6.56 1.49 -14.11
C PRO A 93 6.83 0.92 -12.71
N GLU A 94 8.01 1.24 -12.18
CA GLU A 94 8.36 0.93 -10.79
C GLU A 94 7.32 1.54 -9.84
N ALA A 95 6.84 0.74 -8.90
CA ALA A 95 5.80 1.11 -7.96
C ALA A 95 6.33 2.18 -7.01
N ARG A 96 6.02 3.44 -7.31
CA ARG A 96 6.23 4.54 -6.38
C ARG A 96 5.09 4.58 -5.39
N LEU A 97 5.33 4.08 -4.18
CA LEU A 97 4.42 4.32 -3.05
C LEU A 97 4.54 5.79 -2.63
N ASP A 98 3.71 6.64 -3.23
CA ASP A 98 3.68 8.08 -2.96
C ASP A 98 2.96 8.40 -1.64
N ASP A 99 2.19 7.44 -1.10
CA ASP A 99 1.27 7.73 -0.02
C ASP A 99 1.10 6.61 1.02
N LEU A 100 2.16 6.39 1.79
CA LEU A 100 2.07 5.60 3.02
C LEU A 100 1.24 6.33 4.09
N VAL A 101 1.08 7.65 3.99
CA VAL A 101 0.40 8.48 5.00
C VAL A 101 -1.11 8.28 4.92
N ASP A 102 -1.70 8.29 3.73
CA ASP A 102 -3.13 8.05 3.54
C ASP A 102 -3.53 6.61 3.90
N GLY A 103 -2.66 5.62 3.62
CA GLY A 103 -2.88 4.23 4.05
C GLY A 103 -2.89 4.06 5.57
N ILE A 104 -2.05 4.80 6.29
CA ILE A 104 -2.04 4.83 7.75
C ILE A 104 -3.25 5.64 8.28
N ALA A 105 -3.63 6.74 7.63
CA ALA A 105 -4.76 7.56 8.00
C ALA A 105 -6.08 6.78 7.93
N ASP A 106 -6.30 5.99 6.88
CA ASP A 106 -7.50 5.14 6.74
C ASP A 106 -7.55 4.04 7.81
N THR A 107 -6.40 3.43 8.11
CA THR A 107 -6.30 2.37 9.13
C THR A 107 -6.43 2.92 10.56
N ALA A 108 -5.87 4.11 10.83
CA ALA A 108 -5.99 4.81 12.10
C ALA A 108 -7.42 5.33 12.32
N GLY A 109 -8.06 5.86 11.28
CA GLY A 109 -9.46 6.28 11.31
C GLY A 109 -10.41 5.14 11.69
N ARG A 110 -10.14 3.92 11.23
CA ARG A 110 -10.94 2.71 11.57
C ARG A 110 -10.78 2.25 13.03
N ARG A 111 -9.65 2.50 13.70
CA ARG A 111 -9.43 2.09 15.11
C ARG A 111 -9.86 3.15 16.13
N LEU A 112 -9.96 4.42 15.75
CA LEU A 112 -10.34 5.54 16.62
C LEU A 112 -11.86 5.82 16.61
N HIS A 113 -12.68 4.77 16.50
CA HIS A 113 -14.13 4.78 16.27
C HIS A 113 -14.99 5.43 17.39
N ASN A 114 -14.36 6.10 18.36
CA ASN A 114 -15.01 6.63 19.56
C ASN A 114 -15.39 8.11 19.40
N TRP A 115 -14.79 8.80 18.42
CA TRP A 115 -15.00 10.22 18.19
C TRP A 115 -15.73 10.43 16.85
N SER A 116 -17.04 10.19 16.85
CA SER A 116 -17.90 10.51 15.72
C SER A 116 -18.36 11.97 15.76
N PRO A 117 -18.82 12.55 14.63
CA PRO A 117 -19.45 13.86 14.62
C PRO A 117 -20.63 13.96 15.60
N ASP A 118 -21.38 12.88 15.78
CA ASP A 118 -22.48 12.80 16.74
C ASP A 118 -21.98 12.81 18.20
N ALA A 119 -20.91 12.07 18.50
CA ALA A 119 -20.28 12.10 19.82
C ALA A 119 -19.70 13.49 20.15
N ALA A 120 -19.05 14.13 19.18
CA ALA A 120 -18.54 15.49 19.32
C ALA A 120 -19.66 16.51 19.54
N ARG A 121 -20.78 16.38 18.81
CA ARG A 121 -21.96 17.23 18.98
C ARG A 121 -22.59 17.04 20.35
N LEU A 122 -22.76 15.79 20.80
CA LEU A 122 -23.31 15.50 22.13
C LEU A 122 -22.40 16.05 23.23
N PHE A 123 -21.09 15.90 23.09
CA PHE A 123 -20.11 16.44 24.02
C PHE A 123 -20.17 17.97 24.08
N LEU A 124 -20.20 18.65 22.94
CA LEU A 124 -20.29 20.11 22.87
C LEU A 124 -21.58 20.64 23.48
N VAL A 125 -22.73 20.03 23.14
CA VAL A 125 -24.03 20.41 23.72
C VAL A 125 -24.05 20.15 25.22
N GLY A 126 -23.52 19.01 25.67
CA GLY A 126 -23.42 18.67 27.09
C GLY A 126 -22.51 19.63 27.86
N ALA A 127 -21.35 19.98 27.31
CA ALA A 127 -20.41 20.93 27.90
C ALA A 127 -20.99 22.34 27.98
N ALA A 128 -21.67 22.81 26.92
CA ALA A 128 -22.36 24.10 26.92
C ALA A 128 -23.49 24.13 27.96
N GLY A 129 -24.32 23.08 28.00
CA GLY A 129 -25.37 22.95 29.02
C GLY A 129 -24.81 22.95 30.44
N ALA A 130 -23.75 22.19 30.71
CA ALA A 130 -23.08 22.16 32.01
C ALA A 130 -22.51 23.53 32.41
N ALA A 131 -21.93 24.27 31.47
CA ALA A 131 -21.43 25.62 31.70
C ALA A 131 -22.56 26.60 32.07
N VAL A 132 -23.70 26.54 31.38
CA VAL A 132 -24.88 27.35 31.69
C VAL A 132 -25.43 26.99 33.08
N VAL A 133 -25.57 25.70 33.40
CA VAL A 133 -26.02 25.27 34.75
C VAL A 133 -25.05 25.76 35.83
N ALA A 134 -23.74 25.62 35.63
CA ALA A 134 -22.74 26.10 36.58
C ALA A 134 -22.81 27.62 36.78
N ALA A 135 -22.99 28.39 35.71
CA ALA A 135 -23.16 29.85 35.77
C ALA A 135 -24.42 30.26 36.54
N LEU A 136 -25.54 29.56 36.33
CA LEU A 136 -26.78 29.78 37.08
C LEU A 136 -26.62 29.43 38.56
N LEU A 137 -26.00 28.29 38.89
CA LEU A 137 -25.74 27.90 40.28
C LEU A 137 -24.89 28.95 41.01
N LEU A 138 -23.84 29.46 40.36
CA LEU A 138 -23.00 30.55 40.92
C LEU A 138 -23.79 31.86 41.10
N LEU A 139 -24.73 32.14 40.20
CA LEU A 139 -25.58 33.34 40.29
C LEU A 139 -26.51 33.28 41.53
N PHE A 140 -27.10 32.12 41.80
CA PHE A 140 -28.04 31.92 42.92
C PHE A 140 -27.35 31.52 44.24
N TRP A 141 -26.04 31.29 44.25
CA TRP A 141 -25.32 30.95 45.47
C TRP A 141 -25.23 32.14 46.45
N PRO A 142 -25.63 31.98 47.72
CA PRO A 142 -25.55 33.04 48.72
C PRO A 142 -24.09 33.36 49.08
N GLY A 143 -23.70 34.65 49.02
CA GLY A 143 -22.35 35.12 49.32
C GLY A 143 -21.47 35.47 48.11
N THR A 144 -21.99 35.38 46.88
CA THR A 144 -21.25 35.75 45.66
C THR A 144 -21.21 37.28 45.44
N PRO A 145 -20.01 37.89 45.25
CA PRO A 145 -19.87 39.32 44.94
C PRO A 145 -20.61 39.74 43.66
N GLY A 146 -21.13 40.97 43.60
CA GLY A 146 -21.93 41.43 42.45
C GLY A 146 -21.21 41.37 41.09
N ALA A 147 -19.88 41.54 41.06
CA ALA A 147 -19.09 41.47 39.84
C ALA A 147 -19.00 40.04 39.25
N SER A 148 -18.93 38.99 40.08
CA SER A 148 -18.90 37.62 39.60
C SER A 148 -20.25 37.18 39.01
N ARG A 149 -21.35 37.74 39.54
CA ARG A 149 -22.70 37.54 39.00
C ARG A 149 -22.86 38.11 37.59
N ALA A 150 -22.36 39.32 37.35
CA ALA A 150 -22.38 39.95 36.03
C ALA A 150 -21.56 39.17 35.00
N LEU A 151 -20.38 38.67 35.39
CA LEU A 151 -19.53 37.84 34.53
C LEU A 151 -20.20 36.50 34.18
N CYS A 152 -20.81 35.83 35.17
CA CYS A 152 -21.53 34.57 34.94
C CYS A 152 -22.75 34.76 34.01
N ALA A 153 -23.49 35.85 34.17
CA ALA A 153 -24.62 36.18 33.29
C ALA A 153 -24.18 36.46 31.85
N ALA A 154 -23.06 37.17 31.67
CA ALA A 154 -22.49 37.43 30.34
C ALA A 154 -22.00 36.14 29.65
N VAL A 155 -21.33 35.25 30.38
CA VAL A 155 -20.88 33.95 29.84
C VAL A 155 -22.07 33.06 29.49
N ALA A 156 -23.10 33.00 30.34
CA ALA A 156 -24.31 32.25 30.05
C ALA A 156 -25.06 32.81 28.83
N GLY A 157 -25.13 34.15 28.69
CA GLY A 157 -25.75 34.81 27.54
C GLY A 157 -24.94 34.69 26.24
N LEU A 158 -23.63 34.47 26.30
CA LEU A 158 -22.78 34.22 25.13
C LEU A 158 -22.88 32.75 24.65
N LEU A 159 -23.19 31.83 25.56
CA LEU A 159 -23.30 30.39 25.28
C LEU A 159 -24.70 29.95 24.83
N LEU A 160 -25.72 30.80 25.02
CA LEU A 160 -27.10 30.62 24.54
C LEU A 160 -27.29 31.30 23.17
#